data_AF-A0A673J4A7-F1
#
_entry.id   AF-A0A673J4A7-F1
#
_cell.length_a   1.000
_cell.length_b   1.000
_cell.length_c   1.000
_cell.angle_alpha   90.00
_cell.angle_beta   90.00
_cell.angle_gamma   90.00
#
_symmetry.space_group_name_H-M   'P 1'
#
loop_
_entity.id
_entity.type
_entity.pdbx_description
1 polymer ?
#
loop_
_entity_poly.entity_id
_entity_poly.type
_entity_poly.pdbx_seq_one_letter_code
_entity_poly.pdbx_strand_id
1 'polypeptide(L)'
;EKLDELQSNIQEQLKKFRDDLTTFKLQALKDLKNDRTIIIQKADKGGAIVIQNTDKYISKVKTMLGDSSCYKKLMFNPTINYKSQIDRMLKSGVVEKWITEQESKWLTNHHPVVPVLYALPKIHKSIVDPPYQPIVSGTGSLTEKLSIFIDYYLQPLVKQLPSYLRDTTDF
;
A
#
# COMPACT_ATOMS: atom_id res chain seq x y z
N GLU A 1 -2.95 -30.72 -21.95
CA GLU A 1 -3.40 -31.83 -21.07
C GLU A 1 -3.26 -31.52 -19.59
N LYS A 2 -2.08 -31.62 -18.94
CA LYS A 2 -1.97 -31.40 -17.48
C LYS A 2 -2.36 -30.00 -16.99
N LEU A 3 -2.14 -28.96 -17.81
CA LEU A 3 -2.50 -27.58 -17.49
C LEU A 3 -4.01 -27.35 -17.60
N ASP A 4 -4.64 -27.97 -18.60
CA ASP A 4 -6.08 -27.86 -18.86
C ASP A 4 -6.88 -28.62 -17.80
N GLU A 5 -6.37 -29.77 -17.36
CA GLU A 5 -6.93 -30.56 -16.26
C GLU A 5 -6.84 -29.81 -14.92
N LEU A 6 -5.71 -29.12 -14.67
CA LEU A 6 -5.55 -28.27 -13.50
C LEU A 6 -6.52 -27.07 -13.52
N GLN A 7 -6.68 -26.43 -14.67
CA GLN A 7 -7.63 -25.33 -14.83
C GLN A 7 -9.08 -25.80 -14.63
N SER A 8 -9.45 -26.95 -15.17
CA SER A 8 -10.76 -27.57 -14.98
C SER A 8 -11.03 -27.87 -13.51
N ASN A 9 -10.07 -28.48 -12.81
CA ASN A 9 -10.18 -28.79 -11.39
C ASN A 9 -10.32 -27.53 -10.52
N ILE A 10 -9.59 -26.46 -10.84
CA ILE A 10 -9.73 -25.17 -10.16
C ILE A 10 -11.12 -24.59 -10.42
N GLN A 11 -11.64 -24.64 -11.64
CA GLN A 11 -12.97 -24.13 -11.96
C GLN A 11 -14.09 -24.92 -11.27
N GLU A 12 -13.97 -26.25 -11.19
CA GLU A 12 -14.92 -27.09 -10.45
C GLU A 12 -14.86 -26.83 -8.94
N GLN A 13 -13.67 -26.66 -8.37
CA GLN A 13 -13.52 -26.27 -6.96
C GLN A 13 -14.11 -24.89 -6.68
N LEU A 14 -13.91 -23.93 -7.58
CA LEU A 14 -14.50 -22.58 -7.47
C LEU A 14 -16.03 -22.61 -7.62
N LYS A 15 -16.55 -23.47 -8.50
CA LYS A 15 -17.99 -23.66 -8.70
C LYS A 15 -18.62 -24.31 -7.46
N LYS A 16 -18.01 -25.36 -6.93
CA LYS A 16 -18.43 -26.01 -5.69
C LYS A 16 -18.35 -25.07 -4.48
N PHE A 17 -17.31 -24.24 -4.40
CA PHE A 17 -17.20 -23.19 -3.38
C PHE A 17 -18.30 -22.12 -3.50
N ARG A 18 -18.70 -21.75 -4.73
CA ARG A 18 -19.84 -20.86 -4.98
C ARG A 18 -21.17 -21.49 -4.61
N ASP A 19 -21.33 -22.79 -4.87
CA ASP A 19 -22.57 -23.52 -4.56
C ASP A 19 -22.69 -23.83 -3.04
N ASP A 20 -21.57 -23.99 -2.33
CA ASP A 20 -21.49 -24.18 -0.86
C ASP A 20 -21.59 -22.87 -0.05
N LEU A 21 -21.65 -21.71 -0.74
CA LEU A 21 -22.00 -20.40 -0.18
C LEU A 21 -23.52 -20.29 -0.05
N THR A 22 -24.06 -21.07 0.87
CA THR A 22 -25.45 -20.98 1.32
C THR A 22 -25.83 -19.52 1.59
N THR A 23 -27.08 -19.13 1.30
CA THR A 23 -27.61 -17.77 1.49
C THR A 23 -27.24 -17.16 2.84
N PHE A 24 -27.22 -17.98 3.90
CA PHE A 24 -26.80 -17.59 5.24
C PHE A 24 -25.32 -17.16 5.33
N LYS A 25 -24.38 -17.89 4.70
CA LYS A 25 -22.96 -17.53 4.68
C LYS A 25 -22.72 -16.24 3.90
N LEU A 26 -23.41 -16.06 2.76
CA LEU A 26 -23.35 -14.81 2.00
C LEU A 26 -23.91 -13.63 2.81
N GLN A 27 -24.98 -13.86 3.57
CA GLN A 27 -25.53 -12.85 4.48
C GLN A 27 -24.53 -12.52 5.60
N ALA A 28 -23.96 -13.53 6.25
CA ALA A 28 -22.94 -13.32 7.29
C ALA A 28 -21.70 -12.57 6.77
N LEU A 29 -21.26 -12.83 5.53
CA LEU A 29 -20.16 -12.07 4.91
C LEU A 29 -20.56 -10.61 4.62
N LYS A 30 -21.81 -10.36 4.21
CA LYS A 30 -22.33 -9.00 4.04
C LYS A 30 -22.39 -8.28 5.38
N ASP A 31 -22.89 -8.94 6.42
CA ASP A 31 -22.98 -8.39 7.77
C ASP A 31 -21.58 -8.05 8.30
N LEU A 32 -20.64 -8.98 8.17
CA LEU A 32 -19.24 -8.80 8.56
C LEU A 32 -18.55 -7.66 7.78
N LYS A 33 -18.81 -7.54 6.48
CA LYS A 33 -18.28 -6.45 5.64
C LYS A 33 -18.85 -5.08 6.05
N ASN A 34 -20.10 -5.05 6.51
CA ASN A 34 -20.80 -3.82 6.85
C ASN A 34 -20.66 -3.43 8.34
N ASP A 35 -20.16 -4.33 9.18
CA ASP A 35 -19.88 -4.07 10.59
C ASP A 35 -18.71 -3.08 10.74
N ARG A 36 -19.04 -1.87 11.21
CA ARG A 36 -18.07 -0.78 11.43
C ARG A 36 -17.34 -0.89 12.78
N THR A 37 -17.79 -1.77 13.67
CA THR A 37 -17.20 -1.98 15.00
C THR A 37 -15.92 -2.83 14.95
N ILE A 38 -15.67 -3.48 13.81
CA ILE A 38 -14.48 -4.28 13.54
C ILE A 38 -13.66 -3.75 12.36
N ILE A 39 -12.36 -4.02 12.40
CA ILE A 39 -11.44 -3.87 11.28
C ILE A 39 -10.90 -5.24 10.93
N ILE A 40 -10.96 -5.56 9.64
CA ILE A 40 -10.41 -6.79 9.07
C ILE A 40 -9.24 -6.39 8.16
N GLN A 41 -8.04 -6.82 8.51
CA GLN A 41 -6.84 -6.52 7.75
C GLN A 41 -5.81 -7.65 7.83
N LYS A 42 -4.83 -7.63 6.92
CA LYS A 42 -3.69 -8.55 6.99
C LYS A 42 -2.78 -8.22 8.16
N ALA A 43 -2.11 -9.23 8.71
CA ALA A 43 -0.97 -9.06 9.60
C ALA A 43 0.23 -8.49 8.83
N ASP A 44 1.17 -7.88 9.58
CA ASP A 44 2.43 -7.38 9.02
C ASP A 44 3.28 -8.49 8.36
N LYS A 45 3.26 -9.70 8.95
CA LYS A 45 3.99 -10.88 8.45
C LYS A 45 3.17 -12.15 8.62
N GLY A 46 3.47 -13.15 7.80
CA GLY A 46 2.91 -14.51 7.93
C GLY A 46 1.53 -14.72 7.30
N GLY A 47 1.01 -13.76 6.53
CA GLY A 47 -0.22 -13.93 5.74
C GLY A 47 -1.53 -14.06 6.52
N ALA A 48 -1.49 -13.99 7.85
CA ALA A 48 -2.67 -14.09 8.70
C ALA A 48 -3.64 -12.90 8.51
N ILE A 49 -4.93 -13.17 8.71
CA ILE A 49 -5.98 -12.14 8.78
C ILE A 49 -6.25 -11.82 10.26
N VAL A 50 -6.32 -10.53 10.58
CA VAL A 50 -6.59 -10.03 11.92
C VAL A 50 -7.92 -9.31 11.92
N ILE A 51 -8.78 -9.70 12.86
CA ILE A 51 -10.04 -9.04 13.19
C ILE A 51 -9.87 -8.38 14.56
N GLN A 52 -10.19 -7.10 14.65
CA GLN A 52 -10.02 -6.33 15.88
C GLN A 52 -11.07 -5.22 15.99
N ASN A 53 -11.33 -4.77 17.21
CA ASN A 53 -12.22 -3.64 17.45
C ASN A 53 -11.66 -2.34 16.83
N THR A 54 -12.53 -1.61 16.11
CA THR A 54 -12.20 -0.37 15.41
C THR A 54 -11.69 0.72 16.34
N ASP A 55 -12.35 0.94 17.48
CA ASP A 55 -11.99 2.02 18.41
C ASP A 55 -10.65 1.76 19.09
N LYS A 56 -10.37 0.50 19.47
CA LYS A 56 -9.07 0.10 20.01
C LYS A 56 -7.95 0.34 18.99
N TYR A 57 -8.17 -0.03 17.73
CA TYR A 57 -7.23 0.23 16.65
C TYR A 57 -6.97 1.73 16.46
N ILE A 58 -8.04 2.54 16.31
CA ILE A 58 -7.92 3.98 16.11
C ILE A 58 -7.18 4.62 17.30
N SER A 59 -7.51 4.22 18.52
CA SER A 59 -6.87 4.73 19.74
C SER A 59 -5.37 4.44 19.73
N LYS A 60 -4.97 3.21 19.41
CA LYS A 60 -3.55 2.84 19.31
C LYS A 60 -2.80 3.64 18.23
N VAL A 61 -3.41 3.80 17.05
CA VAL A 61 -2.81 4.59 15.97
C VAL A 61 -2.66 6.06 16.41
N LYS A 62 -3.66 6.64 17.07
CA LYS A 62 -3.57 8.00 17.62
C LYS A 62 -2.49 8.14 18.68
N THR A 63 -2.36 7.16 19.60
CA THR A 63 -1.28 7.14 20.60
C THR A 63 0.08 7.14 19.93
N MET A 64 0.29 6.30 18.91
CA MET A 64 1.53 6.27 18.13
C MET A 64 1.82 7.61 17.44
N LEU A 65 0.81 8.22 16.80
CA LEU A 65 0.94 9.54 16.16
C LEU A 65 1.11 10.70 17.15
N GLY A 66 0.85 10.46 18.44
CA GLY A 66 1.07 11.41 19.52
C GLY A 66 2.53 11.52 19.97
N ASP A 67 3.39 10.59 19.54
CA ASP A 67 4.83 10.64 19.83
C ASP A 67 5.50 11.78 19.04
N SER A 68 5.76 12.89 19.74
CA SER A 68 6.41 14.07 19.16
C SER A 68 7.90 13.89 18.87
N SER A 69 8.53 12.81 19.33
CA SER A 69 9.91 12.49 18.93
C SER A 69 9.95 11.93 17.50
N CYS A 70 8.86 11.30 17.05
CA CYS A 70 8.74 10.69 15.73
C CYS A 70 7.89 11.52 14.75
N TYR A 71 6.81 12.13 15.23
CA TYR A 71 5.79 12.77 14.38
C TYR A 71 5.62 14.26 14.68
N LYS A 72 5.39 15.04 13.62
CA LYS A 72 5.05 16.46 13.72
C LYS A 72 3.69 16.71 13.08
N LYS A 73 2.76 17.25 13.87
CA LYS A 73 1.44 17.67 13.38
C LYS A 73 1.61 18.85 12.43
N LEU A 74 1.00 18.75 11.25
CA LEU A 74 0.93 19.85 10.29
C LEU A 74 -0.27 20.75 10.61
N MET A 75 -0.08 22.06 10.47
CA MET A 75 -1.13 23.05 10.72
C MET A 75 -2.13 23.17 9.56
N PHE A 76 -1.72 22.81 8.35
CA PHE A 76 -2.53 22.86 7.14
C PHE A 76 -2.10 21.75 6.18
N ASN A 77 -2.95 21.46 5.19
CA ASN A 77 -2.65 20.49 4.14
C ASN A 77 -1.66 21.10 3.12
N PRO A 78 -0.41 20.58 3.00
CA PRO A 78 0.61 21.17 2.14
C PRO A 78 0.52 20.72 0.67
N THR A 79 -0.43 19.85 0.30
CA THR A 79 -0.50 19.23 -1.04
C THR A 79 -0.46 20.25 -2.17
N ILE A 80 -1.20 21.36 -2.09
CA ILE A 80 -1.20 22.37 -3.16
C ILE A 80 0.19 23.00 -3.33
N ASN A 81 0.85 23.32 -2.22
CA ASN A 81 2.19 23.91 -2.25
C ASN A 81 3.21 22.94 -2.86
N TYR A 82 3.24 21.69 -2.41
CA TYR A 82 4.13 20.68 -2.97
C TYR A 82 3.84 20.39 -4.44
N LYS A 83 2.57 20.39 -4.85
CA LYS A 83 2.20 20.27 -6.26
C LYS A 83 2.84 21.40 -7.08
N SER A 84 2.68 22.65 -6.66
CA SER A 84 3.26 23.79 -7.39
C SER A 84 4.79 23.73 -7.48
N GLN A 85 5.46 23.24 -6.43
CA GLN A 85 6.92 23.03 -6.45
C GLN A 85 7.31 21.92 -7.44
N ILE A 86 6.61 20.79 -7.43
CA ILE A 86 6.83 19.69 -8.37
C ILE A 86 6.58 20.15 -9.81
N ASP A 87 5.46 20.82 -10.08
CA ASP A 87 5.12 21.32 -11.43
C ASP A 87 6.22 22.27 -11.95
N ARG A 88 6.79 23.12 -11.07
CA ARG A 88 7.90 24.01 -11.43
C ARG A 88 9.17 23.21 -11.74
N MET A 89 9.50 22.23 -10.91
CA MET A 89 10.65 21.35 -11.12
C MET A 89 10.54 20.58 -12.44
N LEU A 90 9.35 20.05 -12.77
CA LEU A 90 9.11 19.34 -14.03
C LEU A 90 9.28 20.26 -15.23
N LYS A 91 8.79 21.50 -15.15
CA LYS A 91 9.00 22.51 -16.21
C LYS A 91 10.48 22.82 -16.41
N SER A 92 11.21 23.08 -15.33
CA SER A 92 12.66 23.30 -15.39
C SER A 92 13.38 22.07 -15.96
N GLY A 93 13.00 20.86 -15.56
CA GLY A 93 13.59 19.62 -16.07
C GLY A 93 13.42 19.43 -17.58
N VAL A 94 12.33 19.92 -18.17
CA VAL A 94 12.16 19.92 -19.63
C VAL A 94 13.08 20.94 -20.30
N VAL A 95 13.16 22.17 -19.77
CA VAL A 95 14.02 23.24 -20.31
C VAL A 95 15.49 22.82 -20.28
N GLU A 96 15.92 22.26 -19.15
CA GLU A 96 17.29 21.77 -18.95
C GLU A 96 17.55 20.39 -19.59
N LYS A 97 16.54 19.81 -20.26
CA LYS A 97 16.61 18.50 -20.93
C LYS A 97 16.99 17.33 -20.01
N TRP A 98 16.66 17.42 -18.72
CA TRP A 98 16.77 16.31 -17.78
C TRP A 98 15.69 15.25 -18.03
N ILE A 99 14.53 15.69 -18.50
CA ILE A 99 13.39 14.85 -18.88
C ILE A 99 12.80 15.36 -20.19
N THR A 100 12.14 14.47 -20.92
CA THR A 100 11.36 14.77 -22.11
C THR A 100 10.01 15.40 -21.76
N GLU A 101 9.35 16.03 -22.73
CA GLU A 101 7.98 16.53 -22.56
C GLU A 101 6.98 15.41 -22.24
N GLN A 102 7.18 14.21 -22.83
CA GLN A 102 6.33 13.05 -22.59
C GLN A 102 6.47 12.55 -21.14
N GLU A 103 7.70 12.46 -20.64
CA GLU A 103 7.97 12.10 -19.23
C GLU A 103 7.40 13.15 -18.28
N SER A 104 7.57 14.44 -18.56
CA SER A 104 6.99 15.54 -17.76
C SER A 104 5.45 15.45 -17.68
N LYS A 105 4.80 15.17 -18.81
CA LYS A 105 3.35 14.95 -18.87
C LYS A 105 2.94 13.71 -18.06
N TRP A 106 3.70 12.62 -18.16
CA TRP A 106 3.44 11.41 -17.39
C TRP A 106 3.61 11.65 -15.89
N LEU A 107 4.70 12.31 -15.48
CA LEU A 107 5.04 12.65 -14.09
C LEU A 107 4.04 13.60 -13.44
N THR A 108 3.37 14.44 -14.22
CA THR A 108 2.38 15.38 -13.69
C THR A 108 1.18 14.63 -13.09
N ASN A 109 0.85 14.96 -11.84
CA ASN A 109 -0.36 14.51 -11.17
C ASN A 109 -1.35 15.67 -11.04
N HIS A 110 -2.44 15.64 -11.80
CA HIS A 110 -3.46 16.70 -11.81
C HIS A 110 -4.42 16.63 -10.61
N HIS A 111 -4.67 15.42 -10.10
CA HIS A 111 -5.66 15.17 -9.05
C HIS A 111 -5.04 14.30 -7.94
N PRO A 112 -4.06 14.82 -7.19
CA PRO A 112 -3.36 14.05 -6.19
C PRO A 112 -4.25 13.69 -5.00
N VAL A 113 -4.12 12.44 -4.54
CA VAL A 113 -4.75 11.97 -3.30
C VAL A 113 -3.81 12.24 -2.13
N VAL A 114 -4.36 12.68 -1.00
CA VAL A 114 -3.60 12.81 0.25
C VAL A 114 -3.24 11.41 0.73
N PRO A 115 -1.94 11.10 0.97
CA PRO A 115 -1.53 9.79 1.44
C PRO A 115 -2.29 9.36 2.70
N VAL A 116 -2.81 8.13 2.68
CA VAL A 116 -3.58 7.57 3.80
C VAL A 116 -2.66 6.73 4.68
N LEU A 117 -2.69 7.00 5.98
CA LEU A 117 -2.00 6.17 6.97
C LEU A 117 -2.92 5.05 7.46
N TYR A 118 -2.40 3.83 7.46
CA TYR A 118 -2.98 2.67 8.13
C TYR A 118 -1.87 1.89 8.84
N ALA A 119 -2.23 0.99 9.76
CA ALA A 119 -1.24 0.31 10.58
C ALA A 119 -1.51 -1.19 10.65
N LEU A 120 -0.50 -2.01 10.31
CA LEU A 120 -0.63 -3.46 10.31
C LEU A 120 -0.15 -4.05 11.65
N PRO A 121 -0.88 -5.00 12.26
CA PRO A 121 -0.50 -5.60 13.53
C PRO A 121 0.68 -6.57 13.35
N LYS A 122 1.72 -6.42 14.16
CA LYS A 122 2.89 -7.30 14.23
C LYS A 122 2.62 -8.48 15.16
N ILE A 123 1.68 -9.35 14.78
CA ILE A 123 1.28 -10.51 15.60
C ILE A 123 2.42 -11.51 15.88
N HIS A 124 3.47 -11.49 15.05
CA HIS A 124 4.69 -12.28 15.25
C HIS A 124 5.56 -11.78 16.42
N LYS A 125 5.27 -10.59 16.97
CA LYS A 125 5.93 -10.05 18.17
C LYS A 125 5.12 -10.31 19.43
N SER A 126 3.80 -10.13 19.36
CA SER A 126 2.87 -10.51 20.43
C SER A 126 1.50 -10.79 19.85
N ILE A 127 0.85 -11.86 20.33
CA ILE A 127 -0.55 -12.15 19.99
C ILE A 127 -1.48 -11.29 20.86
N VAL A 128 -1.13 -11.13 22.13
CA VAL A 128 -1.88 -10.28 23.06
C VAL A 128 -1.35 -8.86 22.95
N ASP A 129 -2.15 -7.99 22.35
CA ASP A 129 -1.82 -6.58 22.16
C ASP A 129 -0.59 -6.31 21.26
N PRO A 130 -0.63 -6.69 19.97
CA PRO A 130 0.50 -6.50 19.05
C PRO A 130 0.88 -5.02 18.91
N PRO A 131 2.19 -4.73 18.72
CA PRO A 131 2.61 -3.45 18.18
C PRO A 131 2.18 -3.33 16.71
N TYR A 132 2.10 -2.10 16.19
CA TYR A 132 1.68 -1.85 14.81
C TYR A 132 2.84 -1.34 13.96
N GLN A 133 2.82 -1.71 12.68
CA GLN A 133 3.63 -1.12 11.63
C GLN A 133 2.82 -0.03 10.93
N PRO A 134 3.14 1.27 11.11
CA PRO A 134 2.53 2.32 10.31
C PRO A 134 2.96 2.18 8.85
N ILE A 135 1.99 2.33 7.94
CA ILE A 135 2.19 2.38 6.49
C ILE A 135 1.47 3.61 5.97
N VAL A 136 2.18 4.39 5.15
CA VAL A 136 1.61 5.51 4.40
C VAL A 136 1.40 5.05 2.96
N SER A 137 0.15 5.01 2.52
CA SER A 137 -0.17 4.66 1.13
C SER A 137 0.25 5.80 0.20
N GLY A 138 1.24 5.54 -0.64
CA GLY A 138 1.67 6.47 -1.69
C GLY A 138 0.80 6.45 -2.94
N THR A 139 -0.17 5.56 -3.05
CA THR A 139 -0.97 5.38 -4.28
C THR A 139 -1.82 6.61 -4.59
N GLY A 140 -1.72 7.09 -5.83
CA GLY A 140 -2.38 8.32 -6.29
C GLY A 140 -1.79 9.61 -5.72
N SER A 141 -0.75 9.54 -4.89
CA SER A 141 -0.16 10.72 -4.25
C SER A 141 0.66 11.57 -5.22
N LEU A 142 1.03 12.78 -4.80
CA LEU A 142 1.89 13.67 -5.58
C LEU A 142 3.20 13.03 -6.01
N THR A 143 3.77 12.19 -5.16
CA THR A 143 5.11 11.63 -5.34
C THR A 143 5.10 10.25 -5.97
N GLU A 144 3.94 9.60 -6.18
CA GLU A 144 3.86 8.22 -6.68
C GLU A 144 4.66 8.03 -7.97
N LYS A 145 4.33 8.81 -9.00
CA LYS A 145 4.97 8.69 -10.32
C LYS A 145 6.44 9.12 -10.29
N LEU A 146 6.78 10.11 -9.47
CA LEU A 146 8.16 10.53 -9.25
C LEU A 146 8.98 9.39 -8.62
N SER A 147 8.43 8.72 -7.61
CA SER A 147 9.08 7.58 -6.97
C SER A 147 9.28 6.43 -7.96
N ILE A 148 8.28 6.12 -8.78
CA ILE A 148 8.39 5.08 -9.83
C ILE A 148 9.46 5.46 -10.86
N PHE A 149 9.48 6.72 -11.29
CA PHE A 149 10.46 7.22 -12.25
C PHE A 149 11.88 7.08 -11.71
N ILE A 150 12.13 7.58 -10.50
CA ILE A 150 13.46 7.53 -9.87
C ILE A 150 13.87 6.07 -9.65
N ASP A 151 12.97 5.23 -9.14
CA ASP A 151 13.24 3.81 -8.93
C ASP A 151 13.67 3.13 -10.25
N TYR A 152 12.95 3.34 -11.34
CA TYR A 152 13.28 2.78 -12.65
C TYR A 152 14.73 3.05 -13.08
N TYR A 153 15.22 4.28 -12.92
CA TYR A 153 16.61 4.64 -13.28
C TYR A 153 17.64 4.23 -12.23
N LEU A 154 17.27 4.14 -10.95
CA LEU A 154 18.18 3.72 -9.88
C LEU A 154 18.37 2.20 -9.83
N GLN A 155 17.36 1.40 -10.18
CA GLN A 155 17.40 -0.06 -10.11
C GLN A 155 18.65 -0.67 -10.79
N PRO A 156 19.02 -0.29 -12.03
CA PRO A 156 20.25 -0.80 -12.67
C PRO A 156 21.54 -0.43 -11.92
N LEU A 157 21.57 0.74 -11.29
CA LEU A 157 22.75 1.23 -10.57
C LEU A 157 22.91 0.50 -9.22
N VAL A 158 21.79 0.25 -8.53
CA VAL A 158 21.79 -0.51 -7.27
C VAL A 158 22.37 -1.91 -7.46
N LYS A 159 22.10 -2.56 -8.60
CA LYS A 159 22.63 -3.89 -8.95
C LYS A 159 24.14 -3.93 -9.17
N GLN A 160 24.78 -2.78 -9.36
CA GLN A 160 26.23 -2.67 -9.56
C GLN A 160 26.99 -2.46 -8.25
N LEU A 161 26.30 -2.20 -7.14
CA LEU A 161 26.94 -1.96 -5.86
C LEU A 161 27.59 -3.24 -5.32
N PRO A 162 28.80 -3.19 -4.71
CA PRO A 162 29.44 -4.36 -4.10
C PRO A 162 28.60 -5.01 -2.99
N SER A 163 27.72 -4.24 -2.37
CA SER A 163 26.80 -4.70 -1.32
C SER A 163 25.49 -5.28 -1.87
N TYR A 164 25.30 -5.34 -3.19
CA TYR A 164 24.08 -5.89 -3.78
C TYR A 164 24.00 -7.39 -3.53
N LEU A 165 23.00 -7.80 -2.75
CA LEU A 165 22.66 -9.20 -2.56
C LEU A 165 21.64 -9.59 -3.64
N ARG A 166 22.00 -10.59 -4.45
CA ARG A 166 21.08 -11.20 -5.44
C ARG A 166 20.05 -12.05 -4.71
N ASP A 167 18.80 -12.01 -5.15
CA ASP A 167 17.81 -12.96 -4.64
C ASP A 167 18.18 -14.37 -5.11
N THR A 168 17.88 -15.38 -4.30
CA THR A 168 18.07 -16.80 -4.61
C THR A 168 17.30 -17.26 -5.85
N THR A 169 16.31 -16.48 -6.31
CA THR A 169 15.50 -16.75 -7.51
C THR A 169 15.89 -15.92 -8.74
N ASP A 170 16.89 -15.03 -8.63
CA ASP A 170 17.41 -14.28 -9.78
C ASP A 170 18.36 -15.18 -10.59
N PHE A 171 17.84 -15.93 -11.57
CA PHE A 171 18.61 -16.72 -12.54
C PHE A 171 18.98 -15.91 -13.79
#